data_AF-G0U487-F1
#
_entry.id   AF-G0U487-F1
#
_cell.length_a   1.000
_cell.length_b   1.000
_cell.length_c   1.000
_cell.angle_alpha   90.00
_cell.angle_beta   90.00
_cell.angle_gamma   90.00
#
_symmetry.space_group_name_H-M   'P 1'
#
loop_
_entity.id
_entity.type
_entity.pdbx_description
1 polymer ?
#
loop_
_entity_poly.entity_id
_entity_poly.type
_entity_poly.pdbx_seq_one_letter_code
_entity_poly.pdbx_strand_id
1 'polypeptide(L)'
;MLGAQPARRSAGAYYCACCNVHCSDDRTAQQHLAGLSHRQKSGELAAERQRFKEDASVTAADVMALVERKRVEFGTVPWSELRVQPNENFDTNSGG
;
A
#
# COMPACT_ATOMS: atom_id res chain seq x y z
N MET A 1 -2.90 44.55 -41.13
CA MET A 1 -2.10 44.23 -39.94
C MET A 1 -2.94 43.33 -39.05
N LEU A 2 -2.77 42.01 -39.16
CA LEU A 2 -3.54 41.03 -38.38
C LEU A 2 -2.94 40.93 -36.97
N GLY A 3 -3.79 41.05 -35.96
CA GLY A 3 -3.44 41.32 -34.57
C GLY A 3 -2.70 40.17 -33.87
N ALA A 4 -1.64 40.54 -33.16
CA ALA A 4 -1.02 39.71 -32.14
C ALA A 4 -1.87 39.76 -30.87
N GLN A 5 -2.71 38.74 -30.66
CA GLN A 5 -3.26 38.47 -29.34
C GLN A 5 -2.26 37.54 -28.62
N PRO A 6 -1.66 37.93 -27.48
CA PRO A 6 -0.85 37.00 -26.70
C PRO A 6 -1.76 35.88 -26.24
N ALA A 7 -1.33 34.64 -26.51
CA ALA A 7 -1.95 33.42 -26.05
C ALA A 7 -2.43 33.60 -24.61
N ARG A 8 -3.74 33.37 -24.38
CA ARG A 8 -4.25 33.16 -23.03
C ARG A 8 -3.38 32.08 -22.40
N ARG A 9 -2.46 32.47 -21.53
CA ARG A 9 -1.81 31.54 -20.62
C ARG A 9 -2.96 31.01 -19.78
N SER A 10 -3.38 29.79 -20.08
CA SER A 10 -4.15 28.96 -19.17
C SER A 10 -3.50 29.14 -17.81
N ALA A 11 -4.17 29.85 -16.90
CA ALA A 11 -3.77 29.90 -15.51
C ALA A 11 -3.60 28.45 -15.08
N GLY A 12 -2.37 28.06 -14.74
CA GLY A 12 -2.04 26.67 -14.38
C GLY A 12 -3.01 26.21 -13.32
N ALA A 13 -3.91 25.29 -13.67
CA ALA A 13 -5.10 24.95 -12.90
C ALA A 13 -4.80 24.09 -11.66
N TYR A 14 -3.52 23.92 -11.31
CA TYR A 14 -3.09 23.00 -10.27
C TYR A 14 -2.32 23.77 -9.20
N TYR A 15 -2.98 24.02 -8.08
CA TYR A 15 -2.41 24.71 -6.93
C TYR A 15 -2.33 23.74 -5.74
N CYS A 16 -1.16 23.66 -5.12
CA CYS A 16 -0.99 22.90 -3.89
C CYS A 16 -1.05 23.84 -2.68
N ALA A 17 -2.13 23.77 -1.90
CA ALA A 17 -2.29 24.56 -0.67
C ALA A 17 -1.25 24.22 0.41
N CYS A 18 -0.81 22.96 0.50
CA CYS A 18 0.19 22.51 1.48
C CYS A 18 1.58 23.13 1.21
N CYS A 19 1.92 23.33 -0.06
CA CYS A 19 3.22 23.86 -0.47
C CYS A 19 3.17 25.34 -0.89
N ASN A 20 1.96 25.89 -1.07
CA ASN A 20 1.69 27.20 -1.64
C ASN A 20 2.37 27.41 -3.02
N VAL A 21 2.28 26.41 -3.91
CA VAL A 21 2.91 26.43 -5.24
C VAL A 21 1.88 26.17 -6.32
N HIS A 22 2.00 26.88 -7.44
CA HIS A 22 1.25 26.63 -8.67
C HIS A 22 2.08 25.75 -9.61
N CYS A 23 1.44 24.74 -10.17
CA CYS A 23 1.99 23.85 -11.17
C CYS A 23 1.44 24.21 -12.56
N SER A 24 2.31 24.15 -13.55
CA SER A 24 2.00 24.59 -14.92
C SER A 24 1.13 23.60 -15.69
N ASP A 25 1.18 22.31 -15.33
CA ASP A 25 0.40 21.23 -15.95
C ASP A 25 0.05 20.13 -14.94
N ASP A 26 -0.86 19.23 -15.31
CA ASP A 26 -1.32 18.12 -14.46
C ASP A 26 -0.17 17.19 -14.05
N ARG A 27 0.69 16.84 -15.01
CA ARG A 27 1.80 15.92 -14.79
C ARG A 27 2.79 16.48 -13.76
N THR A 28 3.11 17.77 -13.83
CA THR A 28 3.98 18.44 -12.84
C THR A 28 3.31 18.54 -11.48
N ALA A 29 1.98 18.70 -11.42
CA ALA A 29 1.23 18.63 -10.17
C ALA A 29 1.27 17.24 -9.55
N GLN A 30 1.07 16.18 -10.34
CA GLN A 30 1.16 14.80 -9.88
C GLN A 30 2.57 14.45 -9.37
N GLN A 31 3.61 14.85 -10.12
CA GLN A 31 5.00 14.68 -9.70
C GLN A 31 5.31 15.48 -8.42
N HIS A 32 4.75 16.69 -8.28
CA HIS A 32 4.86 17.49 -7.07
C HIS A 32 4.26 16.79 -5.85
N LEU A 33 3.03 16.25 -5.97
CA LEU A 33 2.34 15.56 -4.88
C LEU A 33 3.05 14.27 -4.46
N ALA A 34 3.62 13.53 -5.42
CA ALA A 34 4.40 12.33 -5.15
C ALA A 34 5.80 12.64 -4.55
N GLY A 35 6.25 13.89 -4.63
CA GLY A 35 7.57 14.31 -4.18
C GLY A 35 7.73 14.29 -2.66
N LEU A 36 8.94 13.96 -2.20
CA LEU A 36 9.28 13.91 -0.78
C LEU A 36 9.01 15.23 -0.05
N SER A 37 9.23 16.38 -0.70
CA SER A 37 9.01 17.69 -0.09
C SER A 37 7.53 17.96 0.20
N HIS A 38 6.63 17.53 -0.69
CA HIS A 38 5.20 17.60 -0.44
C HIS A 38 4.81 16.64 0.68
N ARG A 39 5.19 15.35 0.59
CA ARG A 39 4.85 14.32 1.58
C ARG A 39 5.36 14.63 3.00
N GLN A 40 6.47 15.37 3.11
CA GLN A 40 6.94 15.91 4.40
C GLN A 40 6.05 17.03 4.93
N LYS A 41 5.71 18.01 4.08
CA LYS A 41 4.88 19.16 4.46
C LYS A 41 3.43 18.81 4.72
N SER A 42 2.88 17.84 3.99
CA SER A 42 1.52 17.33 4.19
C SER A 42 1.40 16.49 5.46
N GLY A 43 2.52 16.11 6.09
CA GLY A 43 2.56 15.22 7.24
C GLY A 43 2.33 13.75 6.88
N GLU A 44 2.20 13.41 5.59
CA GLU A 44 1.98 12.04 5.14
C GLU A 44 3.12 11.10 5.59
N LEU A 45 4.38 11.54 5.48
CA LEU A 45 5.52 10.72 5.94
C LEU A 45 5.53 10.53 7.45
N ALA A 46 5.07 11.52 8.21
CA ALA A 46 4.98 11.40 9.67
C ALA A 46 3.86 10.42 10.05
N ALA A 47 2.71 10.51 9.39
CA ALA A 47 1.60 9.58 9.57
C ALA A 47 1.99 8.15 9.17
N GLU A 48 2.69 7.98 8.05
CA GLU A 48 3.21 6.68 7.60
C GLU A 48 4.16 6.07 8.64
N ARG A 49 5.07 6.88 9.19
CA ARG A 49 6.00 6.43 10.23
C ARG A 49 5.30 6.04 11.54
N GLN A 50 4.20 6.69 11.88
CA GLN A 50 3.43 6.36 13.10
C GLN A 50 2.61 5.08 12.98
N ARG A 51 2.33 4.61 11.75
CA ARG A 51 1.51 3.39 11.53
C ARG A 51 2.22 2.11 11.94
N PHE A 52 3.55 2.12 11.99
CA PHE A 52 4.36 0.95 12.28
C PHE A 52 5.31 1.24 13.44
N LYS A 53 5.59 0.22 14.26
CA LYS A 53 6.66 0.33 15.26
C LYS A 53 7.98 0.47 14.53
N GLU A 54 8.89 1.28 15.07
CA GLU A 54 10.27 1.33 14.58
C GLU A 54 10.92 -0.05 14.70
N ASP A 55 11.71 -0.45 13.71
CA ASP A 55 12.32 -1.80 13.63
C ASP A 55 13.09 -2.16 14.92
N ALA A 56 13.78 -1.19 15.50
CA ALA A 56 14.54 -1.34 16.75
C ALA A 56 13.66 -1.63 17.98
N SER A 57 12.35 -1.36 17.91
CA SER A 57 11.38 -1.56 18.99
C SER A 57 10.51 -2.81 18.80
N VAL A 58 10.73 -3.58 17.72
CA VAL A 58 9.95 -4.79 17.44
C VAL A 58 10.38 -5.91 18.37
N THR A 59 9.42 -6.49 19.09
CA THR A 59 9.68 -7.61 20.00
C THR A 59 9.28 -8.95 19.36
N ALA A 60 9.78 -10.06 19.91
CA ALA A 60 9.36 -11.40 19.50
C ALA A 60 7.83 -11.60 19.63
N ALA A 61 7.19 -10.97 20.63
CA ALA A 61 5.74 -11.00 20.80
C ALA A 61 5.01 -10.32 19.64
N ASP A 62 5.52 -9.18 19.15
CA ASP A 62 4.95 -8.48 17.99
C ASP A 62 5.03 -9.34 16.72
N VAL A 63 6.16 -10.03 16.53
CA VAL A 63 6.35 -10.96 15.41
C VAL A 63 5.38 -12.12 15.49
N MET A 64 5.24 -12.75 16.66
CA MET A 64 4.30 -13.86 16.84
C MET A 64 2.84 -13.43 16.66
N ALA A 65 2.47 -12.23 17.09
CA ALA A 65 1.14 -11.68 16.84
C ALA A 65 0.87 -11.46 15.33
N LEU A 66 1.88 -10.98 14.58
CA LEU A 66 1.81 -10.87 13.12
C LEU A 66 1.62 -12.23 12.45
N VAL A 67 2.39 -13.24 12.88
CA VAL A 67 2.32 -14.61 12.36
C VAL A 67 0.93 -15.19 12.57
N GLU A 68 0.37 -15.07 13.78
CA GLU A 68 -0.96 -15.61 14.08
C GLU A 68 -2.06 -14.94 13.25
N ARG A 69 -2.01 -13.60 13.12
CA ARG A 69 -2.93 -12.87 12.24
C ARG A 69 -2.89 -13.41 10.80
N LYS A 70 -1.69 -13.67 10.28
CA LYS A 70 -1.53 -14.22 8.92
C LYS A 70 -1.96 -15.68 8.82
N ARG A 71 -1.77 -16.49 9.86
CA ARG A 71 -2.30 -17.86 9.90
C ARG A 71 -3.81 -17.88 9.76
N VAL A 72 -4.51 -17.01 10.49
CA VAL A 72 -5.97 -16.85 10.39
C VAL A 72 -6.38 -16.36 9.01
N GLU A 73 -5.72 -15.32 8.48
CA GLU A 73 -6.02 -14.75 7.16
C GLU A 73 -5.88 -15.77 6.03
N PHE A 74 -4.85 -16.61 6.08
CA PHE A 74 -4.59 -17.62 5.06
C PHE A 74 -5.19 -19.00 5.38
N GLY A 75 -5.88 -19.15 6.52
CA GLY A 75 -6.41 -20.44 6.99
C GLY A 75 -5.33 -21.51 7.12
N THR A 76 -4.07 -21.12 7.36
CA THR A 76 -2.98 -22.08 7.44
C THR A 76 -2.93 -22.70 8.82
N VAL A 77 -2.86 -24.02 8.83
CA VAL A 77 -2.63 -24.78 10.07
C VAL A 77 -1.14 -25.06 10.23
N PRO A 78 -0.62 -25.10 11.46
CA PRO A 78 0.71 -25.62 11.73
C PRO A 78 0.89 -27.03 11.16
N TRP A 79 2.10 -27.36 10.75
CA TRP A 79 2.43 -28.71 10.27
C TRP A 79 2.07 -29.81 11.27
N SER A 80 2.18 -29.53 12.58
CA SER A 80 1.79 -30.47 13.64
C SER A 80 0.29 -30.78 13.69
N GLU A 81 -0.54 -29.88 13.19
CA GLU A 81 -2.01 -30.02 13.17
C GLU A 81 -2.53 -30.49 11.82
N LEU A 82 -1.64 -30.61 10.82
CA LEU A 82 -1.97 -31.12 9.51
C LEU A 82 -2.33 -32.61 9.63
N ARG A 83 -3.64 -32.90 9.70
CA ARG A 83 -4.14 -34.28 9.63
C ARG A 83 -4.11 -34.74 8.17
N VAL A 84 -3.16 -35.59 7.84
CA VAL A 84 -3.20 -36.39 6.61
C VAL A 84 -4.25 -37.49 6.84
N GLN A 85 -5.41 -37.36 6.20
CA GLN A 85 -6.33 -38.50 6.09
C GLN A 85 -5.61 -39.57 5.28
N PRO A 86 -5.32 -40.77 5.82
CA PRO A 86 -4.94 -41.88 4.96
C PRO A 86 -6.13 -42.12 4.04
N ASN A 87 -5.87 -42.10 2.73
CA ASN A 87 -6.75 -42.60 1.68
C ASN A 87 -7.69 -43.70 2.23
N GLU A 88 -8.96 -43.38 2.41
CA GLU A 88 -9.99 -44.37 2.69
C GLU A 88 -10.09 -45.26 1.43
N ASN A 89 -9.41 -46.40 1.52
CA ASN A 89 -9.40 -47.54 0.61
C ASN A 89 -10.54 -47.53 -0.42
N PHE A 90 -10.22 -47.16 -1.66
CA PHE A 90 -10.99 -47.56 -2.83
C PHE A 90 -10.70 -49.05 -3.12
N ASP A 91 -11.14 -49.92 -2.23
CA ASP A 91 -11.24 -51.35 -2.49
C ASP A 91 -12.71 -51.76 -2.36
N THR A 92 -13.55 -51.25 -3.26
CA THR A 92 -14.78 -51.98 -3.59
C THR A 92 -14.38 -53.16 -4.46
N ASN A 93 -13.97 -54.23 -3.80
CA ASN A 93 -14.17 -55.58 -4.31
C ASN A 93 -15.68 -55.76 -4.55
N SER A 94 -16.13 -55.42 -5.75
CA SER A 94 -17.43 -55.84 -6.27
C SER A 94 -17.30 -57.31 -6.68
N GLY A 95 -17.68 -58.20 -5.77
CA GLY A 95 -17.73 -59.64 -6.02
C GLY A 95 -18.82 -60.04 -7.01
N GLY A 96 -18.75 -61.30 -7.43
CA GLY A 96 -19.77 -61.99 -8.22
C GLY A 96 -19.19 -62.91 -9.26
#